data_AF-A0A6A5QIL7-F1
#
_entry.id   AF-A0A6A5QIL7-F1
#
_cell.length_a   1.000
_cell.length_b   1.000
_cell.length_c   1.000
_cell.angle_alpha   90.00
_cell.angle_beta   90.00
_cell.angle_gamma   90.00
#
_symmetry.space_group_name_H-M   'P 1'
#
loop_
_entity.id
_entity.type
_entity.pdbx_description
1 polymer ?
#
loop_
_entity_poly.entity_id
_entity_poly.type
_entity_poly.pdbx_seq_one_letter_code
_entity_poly.pdbx_strand_id
1 'polypeptide(L)'
;MFMLGLTVLFFAFSLHSRRFVAATDSSTAAPYNNNVRELTVRNKVPGWARNPAPSRQPLGLVHLHRPYLAHVIVGGQVLTLAVDTSSHITWVASPKFACVHPNYDEPLPEGICNLGRLFKPAKSQTFSPTSQPLKHYYPDGQFIEGKVVEEQLTFGGSHPEQEPFTIAYNITFAEKGYWRGDGISDGVLGLASLNLPLASSVTQPYTSSVIETLQNARFKPGNFKLPHMFSLALRGYSPDFPESEREPAFGGKLHYGGELAFGGVPAIPSDNRWVLQPIQFPFPGSSTPCIEVDGFTMTPFDPIHEVPIQTNRLPFPGKVMAVISGIPKIIIPADLMEHITRHSIRIKQHHKENNIYIVSCNDNIPDFSITIERRRYTIFKDNLIIPAPQYGEDMCELQLEPSSNDRLVLGDAFLRSVVVVFDYSRRPTEEKQHGVIRIAGQLRSEI
;
A
#
# COMPACT_ATOMS: atom_id res chain seq x y z
N MET A 1 -59.86 -17.37 47.50
CA MET A 1 -58.84 -17.27 48.57
C MET A 1 -57.54 -17.86 48.05
N PHE A 2 -56.70 -17.05 47.41
CA PHE A 2 -55.33 -17.38 47.03
C PHE A 2 -54.55 -16.07 47.10
N MET A 3 -53.65 -15.97 48.08
CA MET A 3 -52.73 -14.84 48.23
C MET A 3 -51.46 -15.14 47.43
N LEU A 4 -51.11 -14.29 46.48
CA LEU A 4 -49.77 -14.21 45.91
C LEU A 4 -49.02 -13.08 46.61
N GLY A 5 -47.95 -13.44 47.31
CA GLY A 5 -47.00 -12.51 47.91
C GLY A 5 -46.08 -11.89 46.85
N LEU A 6 -45.97 -10.57 46.91
CA LEU A 6 -45.07 -9.76 46.09
C LEU A 6 -43.73 -9.61 46.82
N THR A 7 -42.68 -10.28 46.35
CA THR A 7 -41.31 -10.10 46.87
C THR A 7 -40.62 -9.01 46.07
N VAL A 8 -40.39 -7.83 46.67
CA VAL A 8 -39.64 -6.72 46.08
C VAL A 8 -38.17 -6.85 46.47
N LEU A 9 -37.29 -7.09 45.48
CA LEU A 9 -35.84 -7.09 45.65
C LEU A 9 -35.31 -5.65 45.48
N PHE A 10 -34.74 -5.08 46.55
CA PHE A 10 -33.99 -3.83 46.48
C PHE A 10 -32.52 -4.12 46.10
N PHE A 11 -32.10 -3.63 44.93
CA PHE A 11 -30.68 -3.54 44.59
C PHE A 11 -30.14 -2.17 45.05
N ALA A 12 -29.26 -2.18 46.04
CA ALA A 12 -28.49 -1.01 46.43
C ALA A 12 -27.24 -0.92 45.53
N PHE A 13 -27.20 0.07 44.63
CA PHE A 13 -25.98 0.42 43.90
C PHE A 13 -25.13 1.38 44.74
N SER A 14 -23.94 0.92 45.14
CA SER A 14 -22.89 1.76 45.72
C SER A 14 -22.16 2.48 44.58
N LEU A 15 -22.37 3.80 44.46
CA LEU A 15 -21.63 4.65 43.54
C LEU A 15 -20.29 5.08 44.18
N HIS A 16 -19.22 4.34 43.88
CA HIS A 16 -17.86 4.83 44.07
C HIS A 16 -17.51 5.79 42.93
N SER A 17 -17.42 7.08 43.25
CA SER A 17 -16.95 8.10 42.31
C SER A 17 -15.45 7.92 42.02
N ARG A 18 -15.12 7.53 40.79
CA ARG A 18 -13.84 7.88 40.18
C ARG A 18 -14.10 9.08 39.30
N ARG A 19 -13.34 10.16 39.52
CA ARG A 19 -13.44 11.44 38.82
C ARG A 19 -13.49 11.22 37.31
N PHE A 20 -14.66 11.40 36.71
CA PHE A 20 -14.80 11.63 35.28
C PHE A 20 -14.57 13.13 35.04
N VAL A 21 -13.54 13.46 34.28
CA VAL A 21 -13.45 14.78 33.63
C VAL A 21 -14.11 14.59 32.27
N ALA A 22 -15.36 15.05 32.16
CA ALA A 22 -16.00 15.23 30.87
C ALA A 22 -15.48 16.55 30.29
N ALA A 23 -14.70 16.50 29.22
CA ALA A 23 -14.45 17.67 28.39
C ALA A 23 -15.61 17.77 27.39
N THR A 24 -16.49 18.74 27.59
CA THR A 24 -17.49 19.16 26.61
C THR A 24 -16.89 20.27 25.76
N ASP A 25 -17.20 20.30 24.45
CA ASP A 25 -16.70 21.27 23.44
C ASP A 25 -17.20 22.72 23.63
N SER A 26 -17.41 23.16 24.86
CA SER A 26 -17.66 24.56 25.18
C SER A 26 -16.34 25.21 25.59
N SER A 27 -15.92 26.23 24.85
CA SER A 27 -14.77 27.08 25.17
C SER A 27 -14.92 27.67 26.58
N THR A 28 -14.26 27.07 27.56
CA THR A 28 -14.14 27.66 28.90
C THR A 28 -12.99 28.65 28.84
N ALA A 29 -13.31 29.95 28.72
CA ALA A 29 -12.33 31.00 28.96
C ALA A 29 -11.92 30.95 30.44
N ALA A 30 -10.73 30.42 30.72
CA ALA A 30 -10.14 30.50 32.05
C ALA A 30 -9.68 31.95 32.31
N PRO A 31 -9.96 32.54 33.49
CA PRO A 31 -9.44 33.85 33.84
C PRO A 31 -7.91 33.81 33.85
N TYR A 32 -7.30 34.80 33.21
CA TYR A 32 -5.85 34.94 33.03
C TYR A 32 -5.15 35.05 34.38
N ASN A 33 -4.62 33.93 34.88
CA ASN A 33 -3.66 33.89 35.96
C ASN A 33 -2.41 33.15 35.48
N ASN A 34 -1.23 33.65 35.86
CA ASN A 34 0.10 33.28 35.35
C ASN A 34 0.56 31.84 35.68
N ASN A 35 -0.35 30.90 35.96
CA ASN A 35 -0.06 29.52 36.34
C ASN A 35 -0.66 28.49 35.38
N VAL A 36 -1.05 28.86 34.16
CA VAL A 36 -1.40 27.88 33.13
C VAL A 36 -0.12 27.14 32.74
N ARG A 37 0.10 25.98 33.37
CA ARG A 37 1.07 25.00 32.88
C ARG A 37 0.61 24.62 31.49
N GLU A 38 1.39 25.02 30.49
CA GLU A 38 1.25 24.60 29.11
C GLU A 38 1.00 23.09 29.11
N LEU A 39 -0.22 22.70 28.75
CA LEU A 39 -0.61 21.30 28.68
C LEU A 39 0.01 20.78 27.39
N THR A 40 1.31 20.50 27.45
CA THR A 40 2.01 19.82 26.35
C THR A 40 1.40 18.41 26.30
N VAL A 41 0.37 18.25 25.47
CA VAL A 41 -0.12 16.94 25.08
C VAL A 41 1.01 16.31 24.28
N ARG A 42 1.94 15.66 24.98
CA ARG A 42 2.91 14.78 24.36
C ARG A 42 2.09 13.64 23.77
N ASN A 43 1.73 13.78 22.49
CA ASN A 43 1.24 12.67 21.69
C ASN A 43 2.21 11.51 21.92
N LYS A 44 1.76 10.50 22.67
CA LYS A 44 2.56 9.31 22.90
C LYS A 44 2.67 8.60 21.55
N VAL A 45 3.70 8.96 20.78
CA VAL A 45 4.10 8.19 19.60
C VAL A 45 4.32 6.77 20.10
N PRO A 46 3.61 5.77 19.56
CA PRO A 46 3.78 4.39 19.96
C PRO A 46 5.26 4.00 19.87
N GLY A 47 5.77 3.23 20.84
CA GLY A 47 7.20 2.88 20.88
C GLY A 47 7.71 2.20 19.59
N TRP A 48 6.84 1.47 18.88
CA TRP A 48 7.15 0.82 17.61
C TRP A 48 7.39 1.82 16.46
N ALA A 49 6.74 2.98 16.46
CA ALA A 49 6.86 4.00 15.41
C ALA A 49 8.09 4.92 15.62
N ARG A 50 8.76 4.83 16.77
CA ARG A 50 9.95 5.64 17.08
C ARG A 50 11.25 5.01 16.58
N ASN A 51 11.25 3.72 16.30
CA ASN A 51 12.44 3.04 15.85
C ASN A 51 12.47 3.08 14.32
N PRO A 52 13.48 3.75 13.71
CA PRO A 52 13.64 3.70 12.28
C PRO A 52 13.78 2.24 11.85
N ALA A 53 13.23 1.92 10.68
CA ALA A 53 13.36 0.58 10.14
C ALA A 53 14.84 0.19 10.01
N PRO A 54 15.23 -1.01 10.46
CA PRO A 54 16.61 -1.48 10.39
C PRO A 54 17.09 -1.67 8.94
N SER A 55 16.16 -1.85 8.00
CA SER A 55 16.46 -1.91 6.57
C SER A 55 15.45 -1.06 5.80
N ARG A 56 15.97 -0.19 4.95
CA ARG A 56 15.19 0.66 4.05
C ARG A 56 15.76 0.52 2.66
N GLN A 57 14.94 0.85 1.70
CA GLN A 57 15.28 0.71 0.31
C GLN A 57 14.61 1.82 -0.48
N PRO A 58 15.37 2.64 -1.23
CA PRO A 58 14.78 3.61 -2.12
C PRO A 58 14.01 2.85 -3.19
N LEU A 59 12.84 3.38 -3.52
CA LEU A 59 12.02 2.93 -4.63
C LEU A 59 12.30 3.82 -5.83
N GLY A 60 12.42 3.21 -6.99
CA GLY A 60 12.47 3.88 -8.27
C GLY A 60 11.07 4.04 -8.86
N LEU A 61 10.85 5.10 -9.61
CA LEU A 61 9.67 5.32 -10.43
C LEU A 61 10.10 5.61 -11.86
N VAL A 62 9.56 4.85 -12.83
CA VAL A 62 9.88 5.02 -14.26
C VAL A 62 9.09 6.18 -14.86
N HIS A 63 7.78 6.11 -14.69
CA HIS A 63 6.80 7.07 -15.13
C HIS A 63 5.51 6.84 -14.36
N LEU A 64 4.60 7.79 -14.49
CA LEU A 64 3.24 7.69 -13.99
C LEU A 64 2.58 6.42 -14.56
N HIS A 65 1.75 5.77 -13.75
CA HIS A 65 1.03 4.52 -14.07
C HIS A 65 1.87 3.24 -14.15
N ARG A 66 3.12 3.26 -13.66
CA ARG A 66 3.96 2.06 -13.51
C ARG A 66 4.16 1.67 -12.05
N PRO A 67 4.48 0.40 -11.79
CA PRO A 67 4.83 -0.03 -10.45
C PRO A 67 6.05 0.72 -9.92
N TYR A 68 6.11 0.86 -8.60
CA TYR A 68 7.34 1.26 -7.92
C TYR A 68 8.34 0.11 -8.00
N LEU A 69 9.60 0.46 -8.18
CA LEU A 69 10.66 -0.50 -8.46
C LEU A 69 11.65 -0.58 -7.30
N ALA A 70 11.98 -1.79 -6.88
CA ALA A 70 12.92 -2.06 -5.81
C ALA A 70 14.17 -2.78 -6.37
N HIS A 71 15.36 -2.27 -6.09
CA HIS A 71 16.61 -3.01 -6.32
C HIS A 71 16.88 -4.14 -5.33
N VAL A 72 16.66 -5.37 -5.73
CA VAL A 72 16.88 -6.55 -4.90
C VAL A 72 18.10 -7.30 -5.43
N ILE A 73 19.02 -7.68 -4.56
CA ILE A 73 20.12 -8.56 -4.96
C ILE A 73 19.59 -10.00 -4.88
N VAL A 74 19.47 -10.65 -6.03
CA VAL A 74 18.97 -12.02 -6.18
C VAL A 74 20.15 -12.90 -6.59
N GLY A 75 20.56 -13.84 -5.74
CA GLY A 75 21.69 -14.73 -6.03
C GLY A 75 22.97 -13.98 -6.43
N GLY A 76 23.25 -12.84 -5.78
CA GLY A 76 24.39 -11.97 -6.08
C GLY A 76 24.21 -11.02 -7.29
N GLN A 77 23.04 -11.01 -7.93
CA GLN A 77 22.74 -10.14 -9.06
C GLN A 77 21.77 -9.05 -8.67
N VAL A 78 22.10 -7.78 -8.93
CA VAL A 78 21.16 -6.66 -8.71
C VAL A 78 20.06 -6.72 -9.77
N LEU A 79 18.84 -7.00 -9.34
CA LEU A 79 17.62 -6.97 -10.16
C LEU A 79 16.70 -5.83 -9.73
N THR A 80 15.81 -5.43 -10.62
CA THR A 80 14.83 -4.36 -10.45
C THR A 80 13.45 -4.97 -10.42
N LEU A 81 12.83 -5.11 -9.26
CA LEU A 81 11.56 -5.82 -9.11
C LEU A 81 10.41 -4.84 -8.88
N ALA A 82 9.29 -5.04 -9.56
CA ALA A 82 8.06 -4.30 -9.32
C ALA A 82 7.48 -4.66 -7.95
N VAL A 83 7.23 -3.67 -7.10
CA VAL A 83 6.69 -3.87 -5.75
C VAL A 83 5.18 -4.09 -5.82
N ASP A 84 4.73 -5.24 -5.32
CA ASP A 84 3.32 -5.64 -5.31
C ASP A 84 2.88 -6.06 -3.89
N THR A 85 2.04 -5.24 -3.26
CA THR A 85 1.47 -5.55 -1.94
C THR A 85 0.25 -6.46 -1.98
N SER A 86 -0.24 -6.84 -3.16
CA SER A 86 -1.44 -7.66 -3.34
C SER A 86 -1.14 -9.14 -3.60
N SER A 87 0.06 -9.46 -4.07
CA SER A 87 0.54 -10.83 -4.27
C SER A 87 1.67 -11.21 -3.32
N HIS A 88 1.70 -12.49 -2.97
CA HIS A 88 2.76 -13.10 -2.15
C HIS A 88 3.87 -13.73 -3.02
N ILE A 89 3.70 -13.72 -4.34
CA ILE A 89 4.60 -14.38 -5.29
C ILE A 89 5.69 -13.39 -5.70
N THR A 90 6.92 -13.67 -5.29
CA THR A 90 8.11 -13.02 -5.87
C THR A 90 8.63 -13.88 -7.02
N TRP A 91 8.91 -13.26 -8.16
CA TRP A 91 9.39 -13.96 -9.34
C TRP A 91 10.39 -13.13 -10.12
N VAL A 92 11.25 -13.84 -10.86
CA VAL A 92 12.26 -13.26 -11.77
C VAL A 92 12.18 -13.95 -13.12
N ALA A 93 12.34 -13.19 -14.19
CA ALA A 93 12.29 -13.73 -15.54
C ALA A 93 13.55 -14.53 -15.87
N SER A 94 13.36 -15.72 -16.44
CA SER A 94 14.46 -16.54 -16.95
C SER A 94 15.09 -15.94 -18.21
N PRO A 95 16.36 -16.28 -18.55
CA PRO A 95 16.98 -15.86 -19.80
C PRO A 95 16.29 -16.39 -21.06
N LYS A 96 15.36 -17.34 -20.89
CA LYS A 96 14.60 -17.97 -21.97
C LYS A 96 13.10 -17.67 -21.83
N PHE A 97 12.74 -16.59 -21.14
CA PHE A 97 11.35 -16.23 -20.91
C PHE A 97 10.61 -16.08 -22.24
N ALA A 98 9.60 -16.92 -22.47
CA ALA A 98 8.76 -16.83 -23.66
C ALA A 98 7.55 -15.93 -23.39
N CYS A 99 7.47 -14.79 -24.09
CA CYS A 99 6.26 -13.99 -24.11
C CYS A 99 5.18 -14.71 -24.91
N VAL A 100 3.98 -14.90 -24.35
CA VAL A 100 2.91 -15.66 -25.00
C VAL A 100 1.56 -14.95 -24.92
N HIS A 101 0.65 -15.29 -25.83
CA HIS A 101 -0.70 -14.74 -25.87
C HIS A 101 -1.54 -15.28 -24.69
N PRO A 102 -2.28 -14.43 -23.96
CA PRO A 102 -2.97 -14.82 -22.73
C PRO A 102 -4.03 -15.92 -22.91
N ASN A 103 -4.61 -16.04 -24.10
CA ASN A 103 -5.71 -16.99 -24.36
C ASN A 103 -5.29 -18.25 -25.11
N TYR A 104 -4.15 -18.23 -25.82
CA TYR A 104 -3.80 -19.29 -26.78
C TYR A 104 -2.40 -19.86 -26.56
N ASP A 105 -1.62 -19.31 -25.63
CA ASP A 105 -0.23 -19.71 -25.35
C ASP A 105 0.69 -19.61 -26.59
N GLU A 106 0.26 -18.90 -27.62
CA GLU A 106 1.03 -18.66 -28.85
C GLU A 106 2.18 -17.68 -28.58
N PRO A 107 3.38 -17.91 -29.14
CA PRO A 107 4.51 -16.99 -28.98
C PRO A 107 4.18 -15.58 -29.46
N LEU A 108 4.50 -14.59 -28.63
CA LEU A 108 4.47 -13.18 -28.97
C LEU A 108 5.91 -12.64 -29.10
N PRO A 109 6.11 -11.54 -29.84
CA PRO A 109 7.38 -10.82 -29.81
C PRO A 109 7.76 -10.44 -28.37
N GLU A 110 9.03 -10.63 -27.99
CA GLU A 110 9.52 -10.34 -26.63
C GLU A 110 9.24 -8.89 -26.20
N GLY A 111 9.27 -7.95 -27.16
CA GLY A 111 8.96 -6.54 -26.93
C GLY A 111 7.51 -6.26 -26.48
N ILE A 112 6.59 -7.22 -26.61
CA ILE A 112 5.25 -7.11 -26.00
C ILE A 112 5.33 -7.26 -24.48
N CYS A 113 6.12 -8.24 -24.01
CA CYS A 113 6.32 -8.44 -22.58
C CYS A 113 7.27 -7.40 -21.97
N ASN A 114 8.19 -6.88 -22.77
CA ASN A 114 9.05 -5.74 -22.45
C ASN A 114 9.63 -5.81 -21.03
N LEU A 115 10.17 -6.97 -20.67
CA LEU A 115 10.87 -7.16 -19.40
C LEU A 115 12.22 -6.46 -19.45
N GLY A 116 12.75 -6.13 -18.27
CA GLY A 116 14.09 -5.58 -18.12
C GLY A 116 15.19 -6.62 -18.34
N ARG A 117 16.11 -6.68 -17.39
CA ARG A 117 17.20 -7.67 -17.35
C ARG A 117 16.69 -9.01 -16.86
N LEU A 118 17.03 -10.06 -17.59
CA LEU A 118 16.70 -11.43 -17.21
C LEU A 118 17.71 -11.98 -16.19
N PHE A 119 17.23 -12.68 -15.17
CA PHE A 119 18.05 -13.30 -14.13
C PHE A 119 18.90 -14.43 -14.72
N LYS A 120 20.20 -14.51 -14.39
CA LYS A 120 21.11 -15.53 -14.95
C LYS A 120 21.46 -16.57 -13.88
N PRO A 121 20.84 -17.77 -13.88
CA PRO A 121 21.12 -18.80 -12.87
C PRO A 121 22.59 -19.16 -12.75
N ALA A 122 23.32 -19.22 -13.87
CA ALA A 122 24.74 -19.56 -13.90
C ALA A 122 25.66 -18.56 -13.15
N LYS A 123 25.16 -17.36 -12.81
CA LYS A 123 25.89 -16.37 -12.01
C LYS A 123 25.57 -16.44 -10.52
N SER A 124 24.55 -17.20 -10.13
CA SER A 124 24.17 -17.40 -8.75
C SER A 124 24.85 -18.63 -8.18
N GLN A 125 25.42 -18.50 -6.98
CA GLN A 125 25.98 -19.62 -6.22
C GLN A 125 24.93 -20.33 -5.37
N THR A 126 23.74 -19.74 -5.26
CA THR A 126 22.66 -20.13 -4.35
C THR A 126 21.39 -20.56 -5.07
N PHE A 127 21.41 -20.51 -6.42
CA PHE A 127 20.32 -20.98 -7.25
C PHE A 127 20.17 -22.51 -7.13
N SER A 128 19.04 -22.93 -6.56
CA SER A 128 18.70 -24.34 -6.40
C SER A 128 17.32 -24.61 -7.00
N PRO A 129 17.24 -25.16 -8.22
CA PRO A 129 15.96 -25.40 -8.87
C PRO A 129 15.20 -26.53 -8.19
N THR A 130 13.88 -26.36 -8.03
CA THR A 130 12.99 -27.45 -7.63
C THR A 130 12.26 -28.01 -8.87
N SER A 131 11.71 -29.22 -8.76
CA SER A 131 10.94 -29.83 -9.86
C SER A 131 9.50 -29.30 -9.98
N GLN A 132 9.17 -28.20 -9.32
CA GLN A 132 7.79 -27.82 -9.08
C GLN A 132 7.33 -26.72 -10.02
N PRO A 133 6.32 -26.99 -10.86
CA PRO A 133 5.73 -25.97 -11.70
C PRO A 133 4.87 -25.01 -10.86
N LEU A 134 4.89 -23.74 -11.23
CA LEU A 134 3.99 -22.72 -10.70
C LEU A 134 3.43 -21.88 -11.84
N LYS A 135 2.12 -21.64 -11.81
CA LYS A 135 1.43 -20.69 -12.68
C LYS A 135 0.66 -19.70 -11.82
N HIS A 136 0.86 -18.42 -12.06
CA HIS A 136 0.21 -17.35 -11.30
C HIS A 136 -0.46 -16.36 -12.24
N TYR A 137 -1.69 -15.97 -11.92
CA TYR A 137 -2.48 -15.00 -12.66
C TYR A 137 -2.71 -13.74 -11.82
N TYR A 138 -2.53 -12.59 -12.46
CA TYR A 138 -2.88 -11.29 -11.92
C TYR A 138 -4.31 -10.91 -12.32
N PRO A 139 -4.98 -10.06 -11.52
CA PRO A 139 -6.38 -9.69 -11.78
C PRO A 139 -6.64 -8.95 -13.10
N ASP A 140 -5.60 -8.45 -13.76
CA ASP A 140 -5.68 -7.73 -15.04
C ASP A 140 -5.40 -8.63 -16.26
N GLY A 141 -5.32 -9.95 -16.04
CA GLY A 141 -5.12 -10.96 -17.09
C GLY A 141 -3.65 -11.24 -17.41
N GLN A 142 -2.71 -10.55 -16.75
CA GLN A 142 -1.30 -10.93 -16.82
C GLN A 142 -1.06 -12.25 -16.10
N PHE A 143 -0.06 -13.02 -16.52
CA PHE A 143 0.30 -14.26 -15.86
C PHE A 143 1.75 -14.63 -16.12
N ILE A 144 2.31 -15.44 -15.21
CA ILE A 144 3.61 -16.08 -15.36
C ILE A 144 3.49 -17.57 -15.10
N GLU A 145 4.31 -18.35 -15.79
CA GLU A 145 4.45 -19.79 -15.62
C GLU A 145 5.94 -20.15 -15.59
N GLY A 146 6.32 -21.02 -14.66
CA GLY A 146 7.70 -21.42 -14.49
C GLY A 146 7.87 -22.42 -13.37
N LYS A 147 9.02 -22.37 -12.70
CA LYS A 147 9.36 -23.30 -11.62
C LYS A 147 9.69 -22.55 -10.35
N VAL A 148 9.38 -23.17 -9.21
CA VAL A 148 9.87 -22.67 -7.93
C VAL A 148 11.35 -22.99 -7.80
N VAL A 149 12.14 -22.03 -7.33
CA VAL A 149 13.57 -22.20 -7.07
C VAL A 149 13.89 -21.59 -5.70
N GLU A 150 14.77 -22.23 -4.95
CA GLU A 150 15.35 -21.60 -3.76
C GLU A 150 16.46 -20.65 -4.20
N GLU A 151 16.43 -19.43 -3.67
CA GLU A 151 17.40 -18.40 -3.97
C GLU A 151 17.57 -17.45 -2.76
N GLN A 152 18.70 -16.75 -2.71
CA GLN A 152 18.94 -15.69 -1.74
C GLN A 152 18.48 -14.34 -2.26
N LEU A 153 17.68 -13.64 -1.46
CA LEU A 153 17.30 -12.26 -1.66
C LEU A 153 17.99 -11.40 -0.60
N THR A 154 18.72 -10.37 -1.03
CA THR A 154 19.30 -9.36 -0.15
C THR A 154 18.65 -8.01 -0.41
N PHE A 155 18.24 -7.37 0.68
CA PHE A 155 17.58 -6.06 0.71
C PHE A 155 18.41 -5.05 1.50
N GLY A 156 18.24 -3.76 1.19
CA GLY A 156 18.95 -2.67 1.85
C GLY A 156 20.42 -2.54 1.46
N GLY A 157 21.19 -1.80 2.25
CA GLY A 157 22.60 -1.49 1.98
C GLY A 157 22.82 -0.34 0.98
N SER A 158 21.76 0.36 0.58
CA SER A 158 21.85 1.54 -0.28
C SER A 158 22.29 2.81 0.46
N HIS A 159 22.16 2.84 1.79
CA HIS A 159 22.64 3.93 2.64
C HIS A 159 23.77 3.44 3.57
N PRO A 160 24.81 4.26 3.83
CA PRO A 160 25.93 3.89 4.71
C PRO A 160 25.52 3.51 6.13
N GLU A 161 24.37 3.99 6.60
CA GLU A 161 23.83 3.75 7.94
C GLU A 161 22.92 2.51 8.02
N GLN A 162 22.75 1.78 6.91
CA GLN A 162 21.81 0.67 6.81
C GLN A 162 22.55 -0.62 6.49
N GLU A 163 22.38 -1.61 7.36
CA GLU A 163 22.90 -2.94 7.13
C GLU A 163 21.98 -3.71 6.17
N PRO A 164 22.52 -4.28 5.07
CA PRO A 164 21.75 -5.17 4.24
C PRO A 164 21.42 -6.46 5.01
N PHE A 165 20.27 -7.06 4.70
CA PHE A 165 19.90 -8.38 5.23
C PHE A 165 19.60 -9.34 4.09
N THR A 166 19.89 -10.61 4.33
CA THR A 166 19.64 -11.68 3.36
C THR A 166 18.64 -12.69 3.91
N ILE A 167 17.71 -13.13 3.07
CA ILE A 167 16.82 -14.26 3.30
C ILE A 167 17.07 -15.33 2.23
N ALA A 168 16.96 -16.61 2.61
CA ALA A 168 16.80 -17.71 1.66
C ALA A 168 15.30 -17.93 1.46
N TYR A 169 14.85 -17.93 0.20
CA TYR A 169 13.44 -17.83 -0.13
C TYR A 169 13.11 -18.56 -1.45
N ASN A 170 11.88 -19.05 -1.56
CA ASN A 170 11.38 -19.71 -2.76
C ASN A 170 10.79 -18.67 -3.71
N ILE A 171 11.54 -18.29 -4.75
CA ILE A 171 11.03 -17.44 -5.83
C ILE A 171 10.51 -18.29 -6.98
N THR A 172 9.68 -17.69 -7.83
CA THR A 172 9.35 -18.29 -9.13
C THR A 172 10.36 -17.86 -10.18
N PHE A 173 11.02 -18.82 -10.80
CA PHE A 173 11.83 -18.62 -12.00
C PHE A 173 10.91 -18.75 -13.22
N ALA A 174 10.46 -17.60 -13.74
CA ALA A 174 9.45 -17.55 -14.79
C ALA A 174 10.04 -17.94 -16.16
N GLU A 175 9.46 -18.94 -16.80
CA GLU A 175 9.91 -19.48 -18.10
C GLU A 175 9.02 -19.00 -19.26
N LYS A 176 7.77 -18.65 -18.99
CA LYS A 176 6.87 -18.01 -19.97
C LYS A 176 5.77 -17.20 -19.29
N GLY A 177 5.06 -16.38 -20.06
CA GLY A 177 3.88 -15.68 -19.57
C GLY A 177 3.41 -14.54 -20.48
N TYR A 178 2.34 -13.88 -20.06
CA TYR A 178 1.90 -12.60 -20.61
C TYR A 178 2.10 -11.52 -19.54
N TRP A 179 3.01 -10.60 -19.81
CA TRP A 179 3.31 -9.46 -18.95
C TRP A 179 3.24 -8.18 -19.78
N ARG A 180 2.86 -7.06 -19.19
CA ARG A 180 2.86 -5.73 -19.81
C ARG A 180 3.98 -4.92 -19.20
N GLY A 181 5.21 -5.32 -19.51
CA GLY A 181 6.40 -4.74 -18.90
C GLY A 181 6.61 -3.27 -19.23
N ASP A 182 7.43 -2.66 -18.40
CA ASP A 182 7.86 -1.26 -18.47
C ASP A 182 9.26 -1.10 -19.08
N GLY A 183 9.87 -2.20 -19.55
CA GLY A 183 11.23 -2.25 -20.09
C GLY A 183 12.33 -2.21 -19.02
N ILE A 184 11.96 -2.25 -17.73
CA ILE A 184 12.89 -2.03 -16.62
C ILE A 184 12.74 -3.08 -15.53
N SER A 185 11.51 -3.49 -15.22
CA SER A 185 11.22 -4.54 -14.25
C SER A 185 11.71 -5.90 -14.74
N ASP A 186 12.53 -6.53 -13.93
CA ASP A 186 13.13 -7.85 -14.14
C ASP A 186 12.21 -8.97 -13.62
N GLY A 187 11.14 -8.57 -12.91
CA GLY A 187 10.15 -9.42 -12.25
C GLY A 187 9.33 -8.64 -11.23
N VAL A 188 8.73 -9.36 -10.27
CA VAL A 188 7.87 -8.79 -9.21
C VAL A 188 8.39 -9.21 -7.84
N LEU A 189 8.36 -8.28 -6.89
CA LEU A 189 8.55 -8.49 -5.47
C LEU A 189 7.17 -8.52 -4.80
N GLY A 190 6.67 -9.74 -4.55
CA GLY A 190 5.42 -9.97 -3.84
C GLY A 190 5.60 -9.81 -2.34
N LEU A 191 4.88 -8.86 -1.74
CA LEU A 191 4.98 -8.50 -0.32
C LEU A 191 3.73 -8.86 0.50
N ALA A 192 2.71 -9.45 -0.12
CA ALA A 192 1.55 -9.89 0.62
C ALA A 192 1.84 -11.13 1.48
N SER A 193 1.18 -11.26 2.63
CA SER A 193 1.14 -12.52 3.39
C SER A 193 0.05 -13.44 2.86
N LEU A 194 0.26 -14.75 3.01
CA LEU A 194 -0.67 -15.74 2.51
C LEU A 194 -1.77 -16.06 3.54
N ASN A 195 -3.04 -15.93 3.14
CA ASN A 195 -4.18 -16.37 3.95
C ASN A 195 -4.54 -17.84 3.69
N LEU A 196 -3.71 -18.78 4.16
CA LEU A 196 -4.10 -20.19 4.17
C LEU A 196 -4.81 -20.54 5.49
N PRO A 197 -5.96 -21.24 5.44
CA PRO A 197 -6.50 -21.87 6.63
C PRO A 197 -5.50 -22.91 7.13
N LEU A 198 -5.13 -22.82 8.42
CA LEU A 198 -4.21 -23.73 9.13
C LEU A 198 -4.52 -25.23 8.95
N ALA A 199 -5.71 -25.59 8.47
CA ALA A 199 -6.21 -26.97 8.37
C ALA A 199 -6.29 -27.52 6.93
N SER A 200 -6.00 -26.76 5.87
CA SER A 200 -5.96 -27.34 4.53
C SER A 200 -4.63 -28.06 4.32
N SER A 201 -4.64 -29.37 4.54
CA SER A 201 -3.64 -30.35 4.12
C SER A 201 -3.40 -30.42 2.61
N VAL A 202 -3.89 -29.45 1.82
CA VAL A 202 -3.45 -29.21 0.45
C VAL A 202 -2.12 -28.47 0.53
N THR A 203 -1.09 -29.28 0.72
CA THR A 203 0.29 -28.98 0.47
C THR A 203 0.45 -28.30 -0.89
N GLN A 204 0.53 -26.98 -0.93
CA GLN A 204 1.55 -26.34 -1.77
C GLN A 204 2.67 -25.89 -0.82
N PRO A 205 3.63 -26.78 -0.47
CA PRO A 205 4.64 -26.51 0.56
C PRO A 205 5.62 -25.36 0.24
N TYR A 206 5.39 -24.61 -0.85
CA TYR A 206 6.39 -23.77 -1.49
C TYR A 206 5.92 -22.36 -1.80
N THR A 207 4.71 -21.99 -1.38
CA THR A 207 4.17 -20.63 -1.46
C THR A 207 4.41 -19.90 -0.14
N SER A 208 5.66 -19.72 0.27
CA SER A 208 5.97 -18.78 1.37
C SER A 208 5.94 -17.35 0.83
N SER A 209 5.68 -16.36 1.69
CA SER A 209 5.88 -14.93 1.34
C SER A 209 7.24 -14.43 1.82
N VAL A 210 7.74 -13.36 1.21
CA VAL A 210 8.93 -12.63 1.69
C VAL A 210 8.74 -12.26 3.17
N ILE A 211 7.54 -11.80 3.53
CA ILE A 211 7.20 -11.35 4.88
C ILE A 211 7.26 -12.47 5.92
N GLU A 212 6.77 -13.67 5.59
CA GLU A 212 6.85 -14.83 6.48
C GLU A 212 8.27 -15.35 6.67
N THR A 213 9.19 -14.98 5.76
CA THR A 213 10.59 -15.41 5.78
C THR A 213 11.50 -14.42 6.52
N LEU A 214 11.01 -13.23 6.86
CA LEU A 214 11.79 -12.18 7.55
C LEU A 214 12.36 -12.62 8.91
N GLN A 215 11.72 -13.57 9.60
CA GLN A 215 12.26 -14.17 10.84
C GLN A 215 13.59 -14.90 10.64
N ASN A 216 13.86 -15.38 9.42
CA ASN A 216 15.08 -16.08 9.04
C ASN A 216 16.14 -15.13 8.44
N ALA A 217 15.87 -13.82 8.43
CA ALA A 217 16.81 -12.82 7.94
C ALA A 217 18.13 -12.87 8.72
N ARG A 218 19.24 -12.84 7.97
CA ARG A 218 20.59 -12.81 8.52
C ARG A 218 21.17 -11.41 8.32
N PHE A 219 21.47 -10.72 9.41
CA PHE A 219 22.26 -9.49 9.41
C PHE A 219 23.72 -9.82 9.70
N LYS A 220 24.65 -9.07 9.10
CA LYS A 220 26.04 -9.06 9.56
C LYS A 220 26.24 -7.81 10.43
N PRO A 221 26.81 -7.89 11.65
CA PRO A 221 27.32 -9.06 12.38
C PRO A 221 26.36 -9.63 13.46
N GLY A 222 25.04 -9.38 13.40
CA GLY A 222 24.09 -9.75 14.46
C GLY A 222 22.97 -10.70 14.04
N ASN A 223 22.57 -11.62 14.93
CA ASN A 223 21.34 -12.42 14.79
C ASN A 223 20.10 -11.58 15.19
N PHE A 224 19.85 -10.46 14.53
CA PHE A 224 18.63 -9.68 14.73
C PHE A 224 17.47 -10.31 13.95
N LYS A 225 16.34 -10.56 14.62
CA LYS A 225 15.12 -11.03 13.97
C LYS A 225 14.28 -9.85 13.55
N LEU A 226 13.96 -9.75 12.26
CA LEU A 226 13.02 -8.75 11.79
C LEU A 226 11.60 -9.11 12.23
N PRO A 227 10.82 -8.12 12.72
CA PRO A 227 9.38 -8.29 12.81
C PRO A 227 8.79 -8.60 11.43
N HIS A 228 7.68 -9.33 11.39
CA HIS A 228 6.95 -9.65 10.16
C HIS A 228 6.17 -8.43 9.69
N MET A 229 6.87 -7.37 9.34
CA MET A 229 6.26 -6.15 8.85
C MET A 229 7.12 -5.49 7.80
N PHE A 230 6.45 -4.77 6.93
CA PHE A 230 7.07 -3.81 6.03
C PHE A 230 6.23 -2.54 5.99
N SER A 231 6.80 -1.47 5.46
CA SER A 231 6.11 -0.22 5.29
C SER A 231 6.47 0.44 3.97
N LEU A 232 5.53 1.22 3.45
CA LEU A 232 5.67 2.02 2.25
C LEU A 232 5.43 3.49 2.60
N ALA A 233 6.32 4.33 2.10
CA ALA A 233 6.13 5.77 2.07
C ALA A 233 6.47 6.24 0.66
N LEU A 234 5.44 6.37 -0.17
CA LEU A 234 5.60 6.71 -1.58
C LEU A 234 5.72 8.22 -1.71
N ARG A 235 6.55 8.69 -2.65
CA ARG A 235 6.67 10.12 -2.92
C ARG A 235 5.45 10.59 -3.71
N GLY A 236 4.92 11.75 -3.35
CA GLY A 236 3.91 12.46 -4.13
C GLY A 236 4.38 12.70 -5.57
N TYR A 237 3.44 12.77 -6.50
CA TYR A 237 3.79 13.21 -7.85
C TYR A 237 4.29 14.67 -7.81
N SER A 238 5.40 14.94 -8.51
CA SER A 238 5.89 16.30 -8.75
C SER A 238 6.11 16.47 -10.26
N PRO A 239 5.50 17.46 -10.92
CA PRO A 239 5.74 17.71 -12.34
C PRO A 239 7.19 18.15 -12.62
N ASP A 240 7.86 18.73 -11.61
CA ASP A 240 9.18 19.36 -11.74
C ASP A 240 10.34 18.44 -11.36
N PHE A 241 10.23 17.10 -11.51
CA PHE A 241 11.30 16.18 -11.13
C PHE A 241 12.64 16.61 -11.76
N PRO A 242 13.56 17.21 -10.97
CA PRO A 242 14.82 17.68 -11.49
C PRO A 242 15.61 16.50 -12.00
N GLU A 243 16.37 16.67 -13.08
CA GLU A 243 17.27 15.61 -13.56
C GLU A 243 18.30 15.19 -12.48
N SER A 244 18.58 16.08 -11.51
CA SER A 244 19.41 15.83 -10.33
C SER A 244 18.76 14.93 -9.26
N GLU A 245 17.44 14.68 -9.32
CA GLU A 245 16.74 13.73 -8.43
C GLU A 245 16.65 12.31 -9.04
N ARG A 246 17.33 12.06 -10.17
CA ARG A 246 17.54 10.68 -10.64
C ARG A 246 18.51 10.00 -9.69
N GLU A 247 18.04 8.99 -8.99
CA GLU A 247 18.84 8.27 -8.01
C GLU A 247 19.98 7.52 -8.70
N PRO A 248 21.26 7.77 -8.32
CA PRO A 248 22.40 7.06 -8.88
C PRO A 248 22.34 5.55 -8.58
N ALA A 249 21.62 5.15 -7.52
CA ALA A 249 21.34 3.76 -7.18
C ALA A 249 20.70 2.97 -8.34
N PHE A 250 20.01 3.64 -9.26
CA PHE A 250 19.32 3.04 -10.40
C PHE A 250 20.02 3.25 -11.75
N GLY A 251 21.31 3.60 -11.75
CA GLY A 251 22.07 3.83 -12.99
C GLY A 251 21.55 5.03 -13.81
N GLY A 252 20.97 6.04 -13.14
CA GLY A 252 20.63 7.34 -13.72
C GLY A 252 19.36 7.39 -14.59
N LYS A 253 18.48 6.39 -14.53
CA LYS A 253 17.24 6.33 -15.34
C LYS A 253 15.93 6.34 -14.57
N LEU A 254 15.95 6.27 -13.24
CA LEU A 254 14.74 6.22 -12.42
C LEU A 254 14.66 7.41 -11.46
N HIS A 255 13.45 7.92 -11.29
CA HIS A 255 13.15 8.95 -10.30
C HIS A 255 13.01 8.33 -8.92
N TYR A 256 13.33 9.07 -7.87
CA TYR A 256 13.04 8.65 -6.51
C TYR A 256 11.52 8.57 -6.28
N GLY A 257 11.01 7.35 -6.10
CA GLY A 257 9.60 7.03 -5.91
C GLY A 257 9.16 6.89 -4.45
N GLY A 258 10.07 6.94 -3.49
CA GLY A 258 9.79 6.78 -2.05
C GLY A 258 10.68 5.74 -1.37
N GLU A 259 10.25 5.23 -0.22
CA GLU A 259 10.95 4.16 0.50
C GLU A 259 10.05 2.95 0.75
N LEU A 260 10.64 1.76 0.58
CA LEU A 260 10.19 0.50 1.16
C LEU A 260 11.07 0.22 2.38
N ALA A 261 10.47 -0.16 3.51
CA ALA A 261 11.22 -0.51 4.71
C ALA A 261 10.75 -1.81 5.34
N PHE A 262 11.68 -2.59 5.88
CA PHE A 262 11.42 -3.86 6.55
C PHE A 262 11.65 -3.74 8.06
N GLY A 263 10.74 -4.30 8.85
CA GLY A 263 10.86 -4.36 10.31
C GLY A 263 10.62 -3.05 11.06
N GLY A 264 10.14 -2.00 10.38
CA GLY A 264 9.84 -0.70 11.01
C GLY A 264 9.23 0.28 10.02
N VAL A 265 9.33 1.58 10.34
CA VAL A 265 8.84 2.69 9.51
C VAL A 265 10.04 3.43 8.88
N PRO A 266 9.99 3.83 7.60
CA PRO A 266 11.01 4.70 7.02
C PRO A 266 11.09 6.04 7.75
N ALA A 267 12.24 6.70 7.70
CA ALA A 267 12.47 8.00 8.33
C ALA A 267 11.88 9.15 7.48
N ILE A 268 10.62 9.03 7.08
CA ILE A 268 9.89 10.01 6.27
C ILE A 268 8.92 10.80 7.17
N PRO A 269 8.82 12.13 7.00
CA PRO A 269 7.89 12.95 7.77
C PRO A 269 6.44 12.43 7.67
N SER A 270 5.86 12.14 8.82
CA SER A 270 4.44 11.84 8.98
C SER A 270 3.86 12.70 10.08
N ASP A 271 2.55 12.81 10.13
CA ASP A 271 1.89 13.53 11.21
C ASP A 271 1.90 12.75 12.54
N ASN A 272 2.53 11.57 12.57
CA ASN A 272 2.73 10.69 13.74
C ASN A 272 1.45 10.28 14.47
N ARG A 273 0.29 10.59 13.90
CA ARG A 273 -1.00 10.10 14.35
C ARG A 273 -1.18 8.81 13.55
N TRP A 274 -1.28 7.67 14.21
CA TRP A 274 -1.44 6.37 13.56
C TRP A 274 -2.83 5.82 13.85
N VAL A 275 -3.55 5.41 12.80
CA VAL A 275 -4.73 4.54 12.95
C VAL A 275 -4.34 3.09 12.71
N LEU A 276 -5.08 2.17 13.31
CA LEU A 276 -4.86 0.74 13.16
C LEU A 276 -6.12 0.12 12.55
N GLN A 277 -5.94 -0.70 11.53
CA GLN A 277 -6.99 -1.47 10.87
C GLN A 277 -6.61 -2.94 10.86
N PRO A 278 -7.48 -3.85 11.33
CA PRO A 278 -7.29 -5.29 11.11
C PRO A 278 -7.19 -5.59 9.62
N ILE A 279 -6.21 -6.42 9.23
CA ILE A 279 -6.15 -6.92 7.85
C ILE A 279 -7.27 -7.95 7.68
N GLN A 280 -8.15 -7.68 6.72
CA GLN A 280 -9.19 -8.58 6.27
C GLN A 280 -8.76 -9.23 4.96
N PHE A 281 -9.13 -10.49 4.79
CA PHE A 281 -9.00 -11.18 3.51
C PHE A 281 -10.40 -11.56 3.04
N PRO A 282 -10.82 -11.10 1.85
CA PRO A 282 -12.21 -11.24 1.41
C PRO A 282 -12.64 -12.68 1.19
N PHE A 283 -11.69 -13.59 0.94
CA PHE A 283 -11.93 -15.02 0.78
C PHE A 283 -10.68 -15.85 1.16
N PRO A 284 -10.83 -17.12 1.54
CA PRO A 284 -9.71 -18.03 1.79
C PRO A 284 -8.77 -18.13 0.60
N GLY A 285 -7.45 -18.14 0.84
CA GLY A 285 -6.43 -18.17 -0.21
C GLY A 285 -6.13 -16.81 -0.85
N SER A 286 -6.90 -15.75 -0.55
CA SER A 286 -6.51 -14.40 -0.95
C SER A 286 -5.26 -13.96 -0.20
N SER A 287 -4.29 -13.37 -0.91
CA SER A 287 -3.18 -12.66 -0.27
C SER A 287 -3.42 -11.15 -0.19
N THR A 288 -4.42 -10.61 -0.88
CA THR A 288 -4.61 -9.16 -0.97
C THR A 288 -5.09 -8.58 0.35
N PRO A 289 -4.33 -7.68 1.00
CA PRO A 289 -4.71 -7.11 2.28
C PRO A 289 -5.83 -6.08 2.10
N CYS A 290 -6.92 -6.24 2.83
CA CYS A 290 -8.03 -5.30 2.84
C CYS A 290 -8.23 -4.66 4.23
N ILE A 291 -8.81 -3.46 4.26
CA ILE A 291 -9.18 -2.74 5.49
C ILE A 291 -10.59 -2.16 5.35
N GLU A 292 -11.21 -1.82 6.48
CA GLU A 292 -12.45 -1.08 6.48
C GLU A 292 -12.19 0.42 6.33
N VAL A 293 -13.01 1.07 5.51
CA VAL A 293 -13.00 2.50 5.25
C VAL A 293 -14.36 3.04 5.64
N ASP A 294 -14.40 3.96 6.61
CA ASP A 294 -15.63 4.51 7.20
C ASP A 294 -16.44 5.35 6.20
N GLY A 295 -15.77 5.89 5.19
CA GLY A 295 -16.43 6.65 4.13
C GLY A 295 -15.51 7.63 3.42
N PHE A 296 -16.12 8.42 2.54
CA PHE A 296 -15.46 9.38 1.68
C PHE A 296 -16.01 10.79 1.93
N THR A 297 -15.19 11.81 1.73
CA THR A 297 -15.61 13.21 1.82
C THR A 297 -15.03 13.97 0.64
N MET A 298 -15.87 14.76 -0.02
CA MET A 298 -15.43 15.82 -0.91
C MET A 298 -15.71 17.16 -0.26
N THR A 299 -14.69 18.01 -0.17
CA THR A 299 -14.84 19.36 0.36
C THR A 299 -14.59 20.34 -0.79
N PRO A 300 -15.60 21.15 -1.20
CA PRO A 300 -15.43 22.14 -2.26
C PRO A 300 -14.23 23.05 -2.01
N PHE A 301 -13.53 23.42 -3.08
CA PHE A 301 -12.49 24.43 -3.01
C PHE A 301 -13.16 25.81 -2.89
N ASP A 302 -13.10 26.44 -1.72
CA ASP A 302 -13.61 27.81 -1.52
C ASP A 302 -12.45 28.78 -1.24
N PRO A 303 -12.05 29.59 -2.23
CA PRO A 303 -10.98 30.58 -2.04
C PRO A 303 -11.45 31.87 -1.35
N ILE A 304 -12.75 32.07 -1.10
CA ILE A 304 -13.27 33.37 -0.65
C ILE A 304 -14.19 33.26 0.57
N HIS A 305 -14.84 32.13 0.84
CA HIS A 305 -15.72 31.95 2.01
C HIS A 305 -15.39 30.66 2.79
N GLU A 306 -14.97 30.80 4.05
CA GLU A 306 -14.83 29.68 5.01
C GLU A 306 -16.20 29.11 5.46
N VAL A 307 -17.21 29.11 4.61
CA VAL A 307 -18.44 28.37 4.88
C VAL A 307 -18.29 27.03 4.17
N PRO A 308 -17.89 25.96 4.87
CA PRO A 308 -17.89 24.64 4.26
C PRO A 308 -19.31 24.39 3.76
N ILE A 309 -19.50 24.43 2.45
CA ILE A 309 -20.65 23.81 1.83
C ILE A 309 -20.46 22.34 2.18
N GLN A 310 -21.12 21.90 3.27
CA GLN A 310 -21.36 20.50 3.56
C GLN A 310 -22.25 20.02 2.41
N THR A 311 -21.65 19.73 1.25
CA THR A 311 -22.25 18.80 0.32
C THR A 311 -22.44 17.55 1.16
N ASN A 312 -23.70 17.29 1.49
CA ASN A 312 -24.18 16.29 2.42
C ASN A 312 -23.16 15.18 2.62
N ARG A 313 -22.79 14.90 3.88
CA ARG A 313 -22.17 13.62 4.25
C ARG A 313 -23.00 12.54 3.56
N LEU A 314 -22.60 12.09 2.39
CA LEU A 314 -23.08 10.84 1.84
C LEU A 314 -22.44 9.84 2.79
N PRO A 315 -23.21 9.27 3.73
CA PRO A 315 -22.66 8.26 4.60
C PRO A 315 -22.56 7.04 3.69
N PHE A 316 -21.45 6.93 2.95
CA PHE A 316 -21.10 5.66 2.36
C PHE A 316 -20.77 4.78 3.56
N PRO A 317 -21.62 3.77 3.87
CA PRO A 317 -21.37 2.90 5.01
C PRO A 317 -20.02 2.22 4.80
N GLY A 318 -19.37 1.84 5.91
CA GLY A 318 -18.08 1.16 5.95
C GLY A 318 -17.87 0.21 4.77
N LYS A 319 -16.82 0.44 3.97
CA LYS A 319 -16.46 -0.39 2.82
C LYS A 319 -15.14 -1.09 3.05
N VAL A 320 -15.06 -2.36 2.69
CA VAL A 320 -13.80 -3.10 2.67
C VAL A 320 -13.07 -2.77 1.37
N MET A 321 -11.86 -2.23 1.48
CA MET A 321 -11.02 -1.84 0.34
C MET A 321 -9.67 -2.53 0.39
N ALA A 322 -9.18 -3.00 -0.76
CA ALA A 322 -7.85 -3.57 -0.89
C ALA A 322 -6.77 -2.49 -0.91
N VAL A 323 -5.64 -2.71 -0.25
CA VAL A 323 -4.51 -1.78 -0.21
C VAL A 323 -3.40 -2.29 -1.14
N ILE A 324 -3.29 -1.69 -2.33
CA ILE A 324 -2.52 -2.26 -3.45
C ILE A 324 -1.53 -1.23 -4.02
N SER A 325 -0.24 -1.53 -3.97
CA SER A 325 0.78 -0.81 -4.74
C SER A 325 0.77 -1.24 -6.21
N GLY A 326 1.12 -0.32 -7.11
CA GLY A 326 1.19 -0.60 -8.55
C GLY A 326 -0.16 -0.54 -9.26
N ILE A 327 -1.24 -0.26 -8.53
CA ILE A 327 -2.50 0.21 -9.11
C ILE A 327 -2.51 1.74 -8.98
N PRO A 328 -2.47 2.50 -10.09
CA PRO A 328 -2.26 3.95 -10.02
C PRO A 328 -3.41 4.70 -9.31
N LYS A 329 -4.64 4.20 -9.49
CA LYS A 329 -5.89 4.88 -9.12
C LYS A 329 -6.49 4.41 -7.81
N ILE A 330 -7.35 5.24 -7.24
CA ILE A 330 -8.28 4.84 -6.18
C ILE A 330 -9.55 4.34 -6.86
N ILE A 331 -9.92 3.08 -6.63
CA ILE A 331 -11.14 2.49 -7.17
C ILE A 331 -12.22 2.59 -6.11
N ILE A 332 -13.23 3.42 -6.37
CA ILE A 332 -14.30 3.81 -5.45
C ILE A 332 -15.66 3.28 -5.92
N PRO A 333 -16.70 3.27 -5.06
CA PRO A 333 -18.04 2.87 -5.47
C PRO A 333 -18.52 3.64 -6.72
N ALA A 334 -19.14 2.94 -7.67
CA ALA A 334 -19.55 3.52 -8.94
C ALA A 334 -20.59 4.65 -8.77
N ASP A 335 -21.49 4.53 -7.80
CA ASP A 335 -22.48 5.55 -7.42
C ASP A 335 -21.83 6.82 -6.85
N LEU A 336 -20.77 6.66 -6.04
CA LEU A 336 -19.95 7.78 -5.60
C LEU A 336 -19.30 8.46 -6.80
N MET A 337 -18.61 7.72 -7.67
CA MET A 337 -17.97 8.31 -8.84
C MET A 337 -18.95 9.05 -9.77
N GLU A 338 -20.14 8.48 -9.98
CA GLU A 338 -21.22 9.11 -10.74
C GLU A 338 -21.67 10.42 -10.07
N HIS A 339 -21.75 10.46 -8.75
CA HIS A 339 -22.04 11.69 -8.02
C HIS A 339 -20.92 12.74 -8.19
N ILE A 340 -19.65 12.34 -8.04
CA ILE A 340 -18.47 13.21 -8.19
C ILE A 340 -18.44 13.86 -9.58
N THR A 341 -18.57 13.05 -10.62
CA THR A 341 -18.47 13.50 -12.02
C THR A 341 -19.64 14.37 -12.47
N ARG A 342 -20.79 14.28 -11.81
CA ARG A 342 -21.96 15.13 -12.10
C ARG A 342 -21.96 16.46 -11.36
N HIS A 343 -21.45 16.50 -10.13
CA HIS A 343 -21.67 17.66 -9.24
C HIS A 343 -20.38 18.35 -8.80
N SER A 344 -19.27 17.62 -8.71
CA SER A 344 -18.07 18.09 -8.02
C SER A 344 -16.90 18.36 -8.96
N ILE A 345 -16.75 17.56 -10.02
CA ILE A 345 -15.63 17.65 -10.95
C ILE A 345 -16.15 17.73 -12.38
N ARG A 346 -15.70 18.76 -13.11
CA ARG A 346 -16.04 18.94 -14.52
C ARG A 346 -15.17 18.06 -15.41
N ILE A 347 -15.70 16.92 -15.83
CA ILE A 347 -15.04 16.04 -16.81
C ILE A 347 -15.03 16.70 -18.19
N LYS A 348 -13.85 16.79 -18.81
CA LYS A 348 -13.64 17.33 -20.17
C LYS A 348 -13.73 16.23 -21.21
N GLN A 349 -13.16 15.06 -20.93
CA GLN A 349 -13.19 13.88 -21.80
C GLN A 349 -13.33 12.60 -20.96
N HIS A 350 -14.01 11.59 -21.49
CA HIS A 350 -14.12 10.27 -20.87
C HIS A 350 -13.84 9.19 -21.92
N HIS A 351 -12.75 8.45 -21.73
CA HIS A 351 -12.40 7.31 -22.58
C HIS A 351 -12.95 6.04 -21.97
N LYS A 352 -14.15 5.64 -22.42
CA LYS A 352 -14.90 4.51 -21.86
C LYS A 352 -14.16 3.18 -21.91
N GLU A 353 -13.38 2.94 -22.97
CA GLU A 353 -12.65 1.68 -23.17
C GLU A 353 -11.68 1.35 -22.03
N ASN A 354 -11.03 2.38 -21.49
CA ASN A 354 -10.03 2.26 -20.43
C ASN A 354 -10.48 2.94 -19.13
N ASN A 355 -11.74 3.39 -19.07
CA ASN A 355 -12.32 4.10 -17.94
C ASN A 355 -11.50 5.31 -17.46
N ILE A 356 -10.96 6.08 -18.41
CA ILE A 356 -10.09 7.23 -18.13
C ILE A 356 -10.92 8.51 -18.15
N TYR A 357 -10.87 9.27 -17.05
CA TYR A 357 -11.53 10.55 -16.89
C TYR A 357 -10.49 11.67 -17.00
N ILE A 358 -10.69 12.57 -17.96
CA ILE A 358 -9.79 13.70 -18.21
C ILE A 358 -10.45 15.00 -17.76
N VAL A 359 -9.70 15.81 -17.04
CA VAL A 359 -10.06 17.15 -16.52
C VAL A 359 -9.01 18.17 -16.95
N SER A 360 -9.25 19.47 -16.76
CA SER A 360 -8.15 20.44 -16.93
C SER A 360 -7.25 20.39 -15.69
N CYS A 361 -5.94 20.46 -15.89
CA CYS A 361 -4.98 20.53 -14.79
C CYS A 361 -5.18 21.78 -13.92
N ASN A 362 -5.68 22.86 -14.51
CA ASN A 362 -5.99 24.12 -13.85
C ASN A 362 -7.38 24.15 -13.19
N ASP A 363 -8.20 23.10 -13.33
CA ASP A 363 -9.51 23.08 -12.67
C ASP A 363 -9.34 23.12 -11.13
N ASN A 364 -10.24 23.85 -10.47
CA ASN A 364 -10.36 23.85 -9.00
C ASN A 364 -11.07 22.58 -8.56
N ILE A 365 -10.30 21.53 -8.33
CA ILE A 365 -10.80 20.24 -7.90
C ILE A 365 -11.01 20.26 -6.38
N PRO A 366 -12.18 19.84 -5.88
CA PRO A 366 -12.43 19.72 -4.45
C PRO A 366 -11.44 18.77 -3.77
N ASP A 367 -11.17 19.00 -2.49
CA ASP A 367 -10.38 18.08 -1.68
C ASP A 367 -11.14 16.76 -1.54
N PHE A 368 -10.51 15.68 -1.99
CA PHE A 368 -11.02 14.32 -1.79
C PHE A 368 -10.34 13.70 -0.58
N SER A 369 -11.13 13.15 0.33
CA SER A 369 -10.61 12.52 1.55
C SER A 369 -11.25 11.18 1.83
N ILE A 370 -10.45 10.29 2.42
CA ILE A 370 -10.86 8.96 2.86
C ILE A 370 -10.85 8.94 4.40
N THR A 371 -11.93 8.44 5.00
CA THR A 371 -12.05 8.33 6.45
C THR A 371 -11.79 6.90 6.90
N ILE A 372 -10.84 6.71 7.82
CA ILE A 372 -10.46 5.41 8.40
C ILE A 372 -10.29 5.60 9.91
N GLU A 373 -10.98 4.81 10.72
CA GLU A 373 -11.03 4.99 12.19
C GLU A 373 -11.39 6.42 12.60
N ARG A 374 -12.44 6.96 11.97
CA ARG A 374 -12.98 8.32 12.15
C ARG A 374 -11.98 9.43 11.82
N ARG A 375 -10.87 9.08 11.18
CA ARG A 375 -9.84 10.03 10.80
C ARG A 375 -9.78 10.21 9.30
N ARG A 376 -9.74 11.48 8.90
CA ARG A 376 -9.68 11.92 7.52
C ARG A 376 -8.25 11.94 7.01
N TYR A 377 -8.03 11.31 5.86
CA TYR A 377 -6.80 11.37 5.05
C TYR A 377 -7.14 12.06 3.74
N THR A 378 -6.71 13.32 3.61
CA THR A 378 -6.90 14.10 2.38
C THR A 378 -5.88 13.66 1.34
N ILE A 379 -6.35 13.34 0.13
CA ILE A 379 -5.49 13.04 -1.02
C ILE A 379 -4.93 14.36 -1.54
N PHE A 380 -3.62 14.44 -1.71
CA PHE A 380 -3.01 15.63 -2.30
C PHE A 380 -3.51 15.86 -3.72
N LYS A 381 -3.78 17.12 -4.10
CA LYS A 381 -4.29 17.48 -5.44
C LYS A 381 -3.44 16.86 -6.56
N ASP A 382 -2.12 16.96 -6.46
CA ASP A 382 -1.18 16.44 -7.46
C ASP A 382 -1.13 14.90 -7.50
N ASN A 383 -1.66 14.22 -6.48
CA ASN A 383 -1.87 12.77 -6.49
C ASN A 383 -3.27 12.38 -7.01
N LEU A 384 -4.23 13.31 -6.96
CA LEU A 384 -5.61 13.12 -7.40
C LEU A 384 -5.77 13.39 -8.91
N ILE A 385 -4.98 14.32 -9.46
CA ILE A 385 -4.89 14.58 -10.88
C ILE A 385 -3.46 14.57 -11.35
N ILE A 386 -3.22 13.90 -12.47
CA ILE A 386 -1.88 13.69 -13.02
C ILE A 386 -1.84 14.20 -14.46
N PRO A 387 -0.84 15.00 -14.87
CA PRO A 387 -0.69 15.47 -16.25
C PRO A 387 -0.74 14.32 -17.26
N ALA A 388 -1.54 14.52 -18.30
CA ALA A 388 -1.79 13.55 -19.36
C ALA A 388 -1.70 14.24 -20.74
N PRO A 389 -0.49 14.69 -21.14
CA PRO A 389 -0.28 15.52 -22.33
C PRO A 389 -0.71 14.84 -23.63
N GLN A 390 -0.81 13.51 -23.66
CA GLN A 390 -1.37 12.74 -24.77
C GLN A 390 -2.84 13.09 -25.09
N TYR A 391 -3.55 13.74 -24.16
CA TYR A 391 -4.93 14.21 -24.35
C TYR A 391 -5.05 15.74 -24.51
N GLY A 392 -3.93 16.48 -24.43
CA GLY A 392 -3.82 17.93 -24.55
C GLY A 392 -2.86 18.56 -23.54
N GLU A 393 -2.25 19.70 -23.86
CA GLU A 393 -1.18 20.34 -23.05
C GLU A 393 -1.60 20.69 -21.61
N ASP A 394 -2.87 21.03 -21.37
CA ASP A 394 -3.43 21.37 -20.04
C ASP A 394 -4.42 20.30 -19.52
N MET A 395 -4.23 19.05 -19.95
CA MET A 395 -5.14 17.96 -19.62
C MET A 395 -4.51 17.05 -18.58
N CYS A 396 -5.30 16.72 -17.56
CA CYS A 396 -4.91 15.85 -16.47
C CYS A 396 -5.87 14.66 -16.39
N GLU A 397 -5.32 13.49 -16.06
CA GLU A 397 -6.09 12.30 -15.73
C GLU A 397 -6.47 12.30 -14.25
N LEU A 398 -7.78 12.15 -13.99
CA LEU A 398 -8.32 11.93 -12.65
C LEU A 398 -7.98 10.53 -12.15
N GLN A 399 -7.39 10.46 -10.96
CA GLN A 399 -6.94 9.22 -10.31
C GLN A 399 -8.02 8.54 -9.47
N LEU A 400 -9.29 8.84 -9.77
CA LEU A 400 -10.46 8.14 -9.26
C LEU A 400 -11.07 7.30 -10.38
N GLU A 401 -11.46 6.08 -10.05
CA GLU A 401 -12.07 5.15 -10.98
C GLU A 401 -13.31 4.51 -10.34
N PRO A 402 -14.44 4.39 -11.06
CA PRO A 402 -15.58 3.63 -10.56
C PRO A 402 -15.25 2.14 -10.53
N SER A 403 -15.69 1.45 -9.49
CA SER A 403 -15.55 0.00 -9.38
C SER A 403 -16.37 -0.74 -10.44
N SER A 404 -15.76 -1.78 -11.03
CA SER A 404 -16.46 -2.86 -11.71
C SER A 404 -16.60 -4.04 -10.73
N ASN A 405 -17.81 -4.51 -10.47
CA ASN A 405 -18.10 -5.64 -9.56
C ASN A 405 -17.73 -5.38 -8.08
N ASP A 406 -17.94 -4.16 -7.58
CA ASP A 406 -17.68 -3.78 -6.19
C ASP A 406 -16.24 -4.02 -5.70
N ARG A 407 -15.28 -4.19 -6.62
CA ARG A 407 -13.86 -4.25 -6.26
C ARG A 407 -13.34 -2.86 -5.95
N LEU A 408 -13.10 -2.59 -4.68
CA LEU A 408 -12.61 -1.31 -4.19
C LEU A 408 -11.13 -1.37 -3.83
N VAL A 409 -10.38 -0.34 -4.22
CA VAL A 409 -8.91 -0.31 -4.10
C VAL A 409 -8.43 1.04 -3.61
N LEU A 410 -7.60 1.01 -2.58
CA LEU A 410 -6.72 2.08 -2.15
C LEU A 410 -5.38 1.90 -2.88
N GLY A 411 -5.27 2.52 -4.06
CA GLY A 411 -4.09 2.45 -4.92
C GLY A 411 -3.05 3.52 -4.63
N ASP A 412 -2.11 3.69 -5.56
CA ASP A 412 -0.94 4.55 -5.42
C ASP A 412 -1.30 6.02 -5.12
N ALA A 413 -2.37 6.55 -5.71
CA ALA A 413 -2.84 7.91 -5.41
C ALA A 413 -3.16 8.12 -3.90
N PHE A 414 -3.73 7.10 -3.24
CA PHE A 414 -3.89 7.10 -1.78
C PHE A 414 -2.55 6.88 -1.07
N LEU A 415 -1.78 5.88 -1.49
CA LEU A 415 -0.51 5.49 -0.87
C LEU A 415 0.58 6.58 -0.93
N ARG A 416 0.51 7.50 -1.90
CA ARG A 416 1.37 8.71 -1.98
C ARG A 416 0.98 9.84 -1.01
N SER A 417 -0.12 9.68 -0.27
CA SER A 417 -0.62 10.67 0.70
C SER A 417 -0.52 10.17 2.15
N VAL A 418 -0.02 8.94 2.36
CA VAL A 418 0.07 8.30 3.67
C VAL A 418 1.37 7.52 3.81
N VAL A 419 1.81 7.33 5.05
CA VAL A 419 2.77 6.27 5.39
C VAL A 419 1.97 5.06 5.86
N VAL A 420 2.16 3.92 5.20
CA VAL A 420 1.45 2.68 5.49
C VAL A 420 2.40 1.61 6.02
N VAL A 421 1.99 0.89 7.06
CA VAL A 421 2.74 -0.21 7.66
C VAL A 421 1.86 -1.45 7.62
N PHE A 422 2.33 -2.51 6.98
CA PHE A 422 1.70 -3.81 6.95
C PHE A 422 2.36 -4.68 8.02
N ASP A 423 1.67 -4.92 9.14
CA ASP A 423 2.21 -5.67 10.28
C ASP A 423 1.52 -7.02 10.49
N TYR A 424 2.23 -8.07 10.13
CA TYR A 424 1.86 -9.47 10.28
C TYR A 424 2.51 -10.12 11.52
N SER A 425 3.14 -9.33 12.40
CA SER A 425 3.85 -9.82 13.59
C SER A 425 2.90 -10.27 14.70
N ARG A 426 1.70 -9.69 14.76
CA ARG A 426 0.66 -10.10 15.71
C ARG A 426 -0.14 -11.24 15.09
N ARG A 427 0.32 -12.48 15.29
CA ARG A 427 -0.54 -13.67 15.10
C ARG A 427 -1.41 -13.81 16.35
N PRO A 428 -2.75 -13.69 16.27
CA PRO A 428 -3.60 -13.79 17.45
C PRO A 428 -3.57 -15.21 17.99
N THR A 429 -3.64 -15.29 19.31
CA THR A 429 -3.78 -16.53 20.05
C THR A 429 -5.18 -17.14 19.99
N GLU A 430 -6.17 -16.51 19.36
CA GLU A 430 -7.51 -17.06 19.17
C GLU A 430 -8.21 -16.26 18.05
N GLU A 431 -8.60 -16.94 16.97
CA GLU A 431 -9.46 -16.50 15.84
C GLU A 431 -9.13 -15.20 15.05
N LYS A 432 -8.83 -15.38 13.74
CA LYS A 432 -9.20 -14.50 12.60
C LYS A 432 -8.56 -13.11 12.40
N GLN A 433 -7.43 -12.75 13.01
CA GLN A 433 -6.69 -11.55 12.54
C GLN A 433 -5.36 -11.96 11.91
N HIS A 434 -5.18 -11.59 10.65
CA HIS A 434 -3.97 -11.94 9.89
C HIS A 434 -2.85 -10.92 10.03
N GLY A 435 -3.06 -9.87 10.83
CA GLY A 435 -2.18 -8.74 10.98
C GLY A 435 -2.98 -7.45 11.09
N VAL A 436 -2.28 -6.33 11.11
CA VAL A 436 -2.86 -4.99 11.10
C VAL A 436 -2.16 -4.11 10.08
N ILE A 437 -2.92 -3.28 9.39
CA ILE A 437 -2.40 -2.14 8.63
C ILE A 437 -2.42 -0.92 9.55
N ARG A 438 -1.32 -0.15 9.55
CA ARG A 438 -1.24 1.12 10.25
C ARG A 438 -1.04 2.24 9.26
N ILE A 439 -1.74 3.34 9.46
CA ILE A 439 -1.76 4.46 8.51
C ILE A 439 -1.53 5.74 9.28
N ALA A 440 -0.59 6.56 8.81
CA ALA A 440 -0.37 7.93 9.23
C ALA A 440 -0.41 8.85 8.01
N GLY A 441 -0.84 10.10 8.21
CA GLY A 441 -0.81 11.08 7.13
C GLY A 441 0.64 11.41 6.81
N GLN A 442 1.00 11.37 5.53
CA GLN A 442 2.32 11.82 5.10
C GLN A 442 2.33 13.35 5.14
N LEU A 443 3.37 13.94 5.73
CA LEU A 443 3.56 15.37 5.63
C LEU A 443 4.34 15.62 4.33
N ARG A 444 3.96 16.65 3.57
CA ARG A 444 4.83 17.10 2.48
C ARG A 444 6.16 17.49 3.11
N SER A 445 7.22 16.80 2.72
CA SER A 445 8.56 17.32 2.98
C SER A 445 8.67 18.54 2.09
N GLU A 446 8.73 19.73 2.69
CA GLU A 446 9.27 20.91 2.02
C GLU A 446 10.72 20.55 1.67
N ILE A 447 10.96 20.02 0.48
CA ILE A 447 12.29 19.83 -0.11
C ILE A 447 12.28 20.61 -1.41
#